data_AF-A0A172XVB7-F1
#
_entry.id   AF-A0A172XVB7-F1
#
_cell.length_a   1.000
_cell.length_b   1.000
_cell.length_c   1.000
_cell.angle_alpha   90.00
_cell.angle_beta   90.00
_cell.angle_gamma   90.00
#
_symmetry.space_group_name_H-M   'P 1'
#
loop_
_entity.id
_entity.type
_entity.pdbx_description
1 polymer ?
#
loop_
_entity_poly.entity_id
_entity_poly.type
_entity_poly.pdbx_seq_one_letter_code
_entity_poly.pdbx_strand_id
1 'polypeptide(L)'
;MKNTEKQILELSKKILNNSGFGYDDENQIKCTELNEDSFFGYSKKENQNIWQISFLWGEEDFGKSRGAFLYIDDDKKLPLLLVHSLGQSKIKYSLSNDGKTIVSSTNVKFTIEE
;
A
#
# COMPACT_ATOMS: atom_id res chain seq x y z
N MET A 1 2.35 -18.90 11.17
CA MET A 1 2.92 -17.99 12.21
C MET A 1 2.87 -16.58 11.66
N LYS A 2 2.31 -15.65 12.44
CA LYS A 2 2.24 -14.23 12.09
C LYS A 2 3.62 -13.61 12.17
N ASN A 3 3.98 -12.81 11.17
CA ASN A 3 5.25 -12.08 11.19
C ASN A 3 5.23 -10.99 12.26
N THR A 4 6.43 -10.69 12.76
CA THR A 4 6.69 -9.49 13.55
C THR A 4 6.70 -8.25 12.66
N GLU A 5 6.52 -7.07 13.26
CA GLU A 5 6.60 -5.79 12.55
C GLU A 5 7.90 -5.63 11.75
N LYS A 6 9.03 -6.04 12.34
CA LYS A 6 10.35 -6.02 11.67
C LYS A 6 10.38 -6.91 10.43
N GLN A 7 9.79 -8.10 10.49
CA GLN A 7 9.74 -9.01 9.33
C GLN A 7 8.82 -8.47 8.23
N ILE A 8 7.73 -7.81 8.61
CA ILE A 8 6.83 -7.14 7.67
C ILE A 8 7.51 -5.96 6.99
N LEU A 9 8.30 -5.17 7.73
CA LEU A 9 9.05 -4.05 7.19
C LEU A 9 10.07 -4.50 6.12
N GLU A 10 10.81 -5.57 6.38
CA GLU A 10 11.75 -6.15 5.40
C GLU A 10 11.01 -6.65 4.14
N LEU A 11 9.87 -7.32 4.33
CA LEU A 11 9.02 -7.77 3.22
C LEU A 11 8.48 -6.59 2.41
N SER A 12 8.03 -5.52 3.08
CA SER A 12 7.48 -4.36 2.40
C SER A 12 8.53 -3.63 1.58
N LYS A 13 9.75 -3.47 2.09
CA LYS A 13 10.87 -2.90 1.33
C LYS A 13 11.16 -3.69 0.06
N LYS A 14 11.18 -5.03 0.16
CA LYS A 14 11.37 -5.91 -1.01
C LYS A 14 10.27 -5.72 -2.06
N ILE A 15 9.01 -5.67 -1.63
CA ILE A 15 7.87 -5.47 -2.53
C ILE A 15 7.93 -4.08 -3.19
N LEU A 16 8.17 -3.02 -2.41
CA LEU A 16 8.23 -1.66 -2.91
C LEU A 16 9.37 -1.49 -3.92
N ASN A 17 10.57 -2.03 -3.64
CA ASN A 17 11.70 -2.03 -4.57
C ASN A 17 11.36 -2.73 -5.89
N ASN A 18 10.60 -3.83 -5.85
CA ASN A 18 10.17 -4.54 -7.04
C ASN A 18 9.02 -3.86 -7.80
N SER A 19 8.27 -2.97 -7.13
CA SER A 19 7.11 -2.30 -7.72
C SER A 19 7.47 -1.19 -8.70
N GLY A 20 8.72 -0.69 -8.64
CA GLY A 20 9.16 0.50 -9.37
C GLY A 20 8.55 1.80 -8.83
N PHE A 21 7.87 1.74 -7.69
CA PHE A 21 7.23 2.88 -7.03
C PHE A 21 8.24 3.57 -6.11
N GLY A 22 8.71 4.76 -6.48
CA GLY A 22 9.70 5.50 -5.70
C GLY A 22 9.13 6.02 -4.38
N TYR A 23 9.73 5.67 -3.24
CA TYR A 23 9.29 6.14 -1.92
C TYR A 23 10.44 6.84 -1.19
N ASP A 24 10.09 7.87 -0.41
CA ASP A 24 11.07 8.66 0.34
C ASP A 24 11.46 7.97 1.64
N ASP A 25 12.77 7.78 1.82
CA ASP A 25 13.55 7.36 2.99
C ASP A 25 13.01 6.23 3.88
N GLU A 26 13.89 5.30 4.27
CA GLU A 26 13.55 4.12 5.06
C GLU A 26 12.98 4.44 6.46
N ASN A 27 13.21 5.66 6.96
CA ASN A 27 12.82 6.12 8.30
C ASN A 27 11.36 6.56 8.41
N GLN A 28 10.60 6.62 7.30
CA GLN A 28 9.20 7.08 7.30
C GLN A 28 8.19 5.97 6.98
N ILE A 29 8.64 4.72 6.93
CA ILE A 29 7.77 3.56 6.75
C ILE A 29 7.21 3.12 8.11
N LYS A 30 5.89 3.07 8.23
CA LYS A 30 5.20 2.56 9.42
C LYS A 30 4.37 1.33 9.09
N CYS A 31 4.55 0.26 9.85
CA CYS A 31 3.76 -0.96 9.72
C CYS A 31 2.66 -0.98 10.78
N THR A 32 1.42 -1.21 10.37
CA THR A 32 0.28 -1.32 11.30
C THR A 32 -0.55 -2.54 10.90
N GLU A 33 -0.91 -3.38 11.86
CA GLU A 33 -1.86 -4.44 11.60
C GLU A 33 -3.24 -3.85 11.32
N LEU A 34 -3.89 -4.34 10.26
CA LEU A 34 -5.19 -3.84 9.87
C LEU A 34 -6.30 -4.59 10.62
N ASN A 35 -6.97 -3.87 11.52
CA ASN A 35 -8.11 -4.39 12.29
C ASN A 35 -9.45 -4.21 11.57
N GLU A 36 -9.50 -3.43 10.48
CA GLU A 36 -10.72 -3.22 9.71
C GLU A 36 -11.07 -4.44 8.85
N ASP A 37 -12.36 -4.80 8.83
CA ASP A 37 -12.88 -5.90 8.02
C ASP A 37 -12.99 -5.56 6.53
N SER A 38 -12.93 -4.27 6.17
CA SER A 38 -12.92 -3.85 4.78
C SER A 38 -12.18 -2.53 4.59
N PHE A 39 -11.50 -2.41 3.45
CA PHE A 39 -10.76 -1.20 3.08
C PHE A 39 -10.68 -1.12 1.55
N PHE A 40 -10.84 0.07 0.97
CA PHE A 40 -10.68 0.29 -0.47
C PHE A 40 -11.42 -0.69 -1.40
N GLY A 41 -12.60 -1.20 -1.00
CA GLY A 41 -13.36 -2.18 -1.78
C GLY A 41 -12.83 -3.62 -1.69
N TYR A 42 -11.86 -3.87 -0.81
CA TYR A 42 -11.41 -5.18 -0.39
C TYR A 42 -12.14 -5.58 0.90
N SER A 43 -12.69 -6.79 0.94
CA SER A 43 -13.27 -7.40 2.14
C SER A 43 -12.31 -8.44 2.68
N LYS A 44 -11.87 -8.23 3.93
CA LYS A 44 -10.97 -9.12 4.66
C LYS A 44 -11.70 -10.42 4.96
N LYS A 45 -11.01 -11.55 4.74
CA LYS A 45 -11.55 -12.86 5.13
C LYS A 45 -11.40 -13.06 6.64
N GLU A 46 -12.29 -13.86 7.21
CA GLU A 46 -12.18 -14.27 8.61
C GLU A 46 -10.80 -14.85 8.90
N ASN A 47 -10.16 -14.39 9.98
CA ASN A 47 -8.80 -14.76 10.40
C ASN A 47 -7.65 -14.41 9.43
N GLN A 48 -7.89 -13.63 8.38
CA GLN A 48 -6.82 -13.19 7.48
C GLN A 48 -5.93 -12.14 8.17
N ASN A 49 -4.61 -12.31 8.15
CA ASN A 49 -3.69 -11.32 8.73
C ASN A 49 -3.24 -10.34 7.66
N ILE A 50 -3.66 -9.07 7.79
CA ILE A 50 -3.30 -8.01 6.84
C ILE A 50 -2.51 -6.93 7.55
N TRP A 51 -1.41 -6.50 6.94
CA TRP A 51 -0.64 -5.36 7.37
C TRP A 51 -0.81 -4.20 6.40
N GLN A 52 -0.99 -3.01 6.95
CA GLN A 52 -0.92 -1.74 6.24
C GLN A 52 0.46 -1.12 6.48
N ILE A 53 1.13 -0.77 5.39
CA ILE A 53 2.44 -0.13 5.38
C ILE A 53 2.24 1.29 4.88
N SER A 54 2.34 2.27 5.77
CA SER A 54 2.21 3.69 5.44
C SER A 54 3.59 4.26 5.13
N PHE A 55 3.73 5.00 4.03
CA PHE A 55 4.98 5.65 3.63
C PHE A 55 4.68 6.90 2.78
N LEU A 56 5.72 7.69 2.49
CA LEU A 56 5.61 8.87 1.64
C LEU A 56 6.09 8.56 0.21
N TRP A 57 5.35 9.09 -0.77
CA TRP A 57 5.61 8.94 -2.19
C TRP A 57 5.81 10.29 -2.89
N GLY A 58 6.79 10.34 -3.80
CA GLY A 58 7.13 11.49 -4.63
C GLY A 58 8.26 12.35 -4.05
N GLU A 59 9.16 12.82 -4.91
CA GLU A 59 10.28 13.69 -4.53
C GLU A 59 9.78 15.03 -3.96
N GLU A 60 10.49 15.51 -2.93
CA GLU A 60 10.23 16.78 -2.23
C GLU A 60 10.34 18.01 -3.16
N ASP A 61 10.97 17.86 -4.33
CA ASP A 61 11.33 18.93 -5.28
C ASP A 61 10.15 19.76 -5.82
N PHE A 62 8.90 19.27 -5.72
CA PHE A 62 7.70 20.02 -6.08
C PHE A 62 6.64 20.11 -4.96
N GLY A 63 7.07 19.91 -3.71
CA GLY A 63 6.46 20.56 -2.56
C GLY A 63 5.35 19.83 -1.82
N LYS A 64 5.02 18.55 -2.10
CA LYS A 64 4.26 17.68 -1.16
C LYS A 64 4.55 16.20 -1.38
N SER A 65 5.32 15.59 -0.48
CA SER A 65 5.35 14.15 -0.31
C SER A 65 3.92 13.65 0.00
N ARG A 66 3.45 12.63 -0.72
CA ARG A 66 2.06 12.17 -0.61
C ARG A 66 1.99 10.88 0.20
N GLY A 67 1.00 10.79 1.08
CA GLY A 67 0.72 9.56 1.81
C GLY A 67 0.36 8.43 0.85
N ALA A 68 1.10 7.33 0.97
CA ALA A 68 0.89 6.09 0.26
C ALA A 68 0.82 4.91 1.23
N PHE A 69 0.15 3.85 0.79
CA PHE A 69 -0.16 2.67 1.58
C PHE A 69 0.09 1.41 0.74
N LEU A 70 0.84 0.46 1.28
CA LEU A 70 0.94 -0.90 0.76
C LEU A 70 0.21 -1.84 1.72
N TYR A 71 -0.64 -2.70 1.19
CA TYR A 71 -1.35 -3.73 1.94
C TYR A 71 -0.75 -5.09 1.63
N ILE A 72 -0.42 -5.86 2.67
CA ILE A 72 0.21 -7.18 2.56
C ILE A 72 -0.66 -8.23 3.27
N ASP A 73 -0.95 -9.32 2.58
CA ASP A 73 -1.47 -10.56 3.17
C ASP A 73 -0.30 -11.31 3.81
N ASP A 74 -0.23 -11.28 5.14
CA ASP A 74 0.85 -11.93 5.89
C ASP A 74 0.73 -13.45 5.91
N ASP A 75 -0.45 -14.00 5.70
CA ASP A 75 -0.61 -15.46 5.65
C ASP A 75 0.03 -16.01 4.37
N LYS A 76 -0.05 -15.25 3.27
CA LYS A 76 0.54 -15.63 1.97
C LYS A 76 1.89 -14.98 1.68
N LYS A 77 2.29 -13.97 2.46
CA LYS A 77 3.45 -13.11 2.20
C LYS A 77 3.37 -12.39 0.85
N LEU A 78 2.16 -12.01 0.43
CA LEU A 78 1.90 -11.42 -0.88
C LEU A 78 1.35 -9.99 -0.74
N PRO A 79 1.72 -9.08 -1.66
CA PRO A 79 1.05 -7.80 -1.76
C PRO A 79 -0.39 -7.99 -2.20
N LEU A 80 -1.29 -7.19 -1.63
CA LEU A 80 -2.69 -7.11 -2.05
C LEU A 80 -2.93 -5.87 -2.91
N LEU A 81 -2.49 -4.72 -2.42
CA LEU A 81 -2.81 -3.44 -3.02
C LEU A 81 -1.77 -2.38 -2.65
N LEU A 82 -1.44 -1.53 -3.62
CA LEU A 82 -0.69 -0.30 -3.39
C LEU A 82 -1.60 0.89 -3.70
N VAL A 83 -1.63 1.88 -2.83
CA VAL A 83 -2.50 3.06 -2.94
C VAL A 83 -1.71 4.32 -2.65
N HIS A 84 -1.93 5.39 -3.41
CA HIS A 84 -1.51 6.73 -2.98
C HIS A 84 -2.63 7.75 -3.14
N SER A 85 -2.51 8.82 -2.38
CA SER A 85 -3.50 9.90 -2.35
C SER A 85 -3.07 11.03 -3.28
N LEU A 86 -3.95 11.42 -4.20
CA LEU A 86 -3.84 12.65 -4.99
C LEU A 86 -4.90 13.67 -4.53
N GLY A 87 -4.62 14.38 -3.45
CA GLY A 87 -5.61 15.29 -2.85
C GLY A 87 -6.81 14.51 -2.33
N GLN A 88 -7.99 14.73 -2.91
CA GLN A 88 -9.21 13.98 -2.58
C GLN A 88 -9.33 12.63 -3.32
N SER A 89 -8.53 12.42 -4.37
CA SER A 89 -8.55 11.18 -5.15
C SER A 89 -7.57 10.14 -4.61
N LYS A 90 -7.84 8.86 -4.83
CA LYS A 90 -6.94 7.75 -4.49
C LYS A 90 -6.68 6.91 -5.73
N ILE A 91 -5.40 6.66 -6.04
CA ILE A 91 -5.02 5.75 -7.13
C ILE A 91 -4.66 4.40 -6.52
N LYS A 92 -5.20 3.34 -7.11
CA LYS A 92 -4.99 1.94 -6.71
C LYS A 92 -4.17 1.21 -7.77
N TYR A 93 -3.21 0.43 -7.33
CA TYR A 93 -2.37 -0.41 -8.19
C TYR A 93 -2.47 -1.86 -7.74
N SER A 94 -2.76 -2.73 -8.71
CA SER A 94 -2.62 -4.17 -8.49
C SER A 94 -1.16 -4.57 -8.63
N LEU A 95 -0.68 -5.35 -7.68
CA LEU A 95 0.68 -5.89 -7.67
C LEU A 95 0.63 -7.39 -7.97
N SER A 96 1.64 -7.89 -8.67
CA SER A 96 1.91 -9.32 -8.82
C SER A 96 2.48 -9.89 -7.52
N ASN A 97 2.56 -11.21 -7.45
CA ASN A 97 3.10 -11.90 -6.28
C ASN A 97 4.57 -11.52 -5.97
N ASP A 98 5.35 -11.15 -6.99
CA ASP A 98 6.72 -10.64 -6.83
C ASP A 98 6.79 -9.12 -6.58
N GLY A 99 5.64 -8.44 -6.47
CA GLY A 99 5.56 -7.02 -6.16
C GLY A 99 5.60 -6.08 -7.36
N LYS A 100 5.59 -6.59 -8.60
CA LYS A 100 5.55 -5.75 -9.81
C LYS A 100 4.15 -5.20 -10.03
N THR A 101 4.07 -3.95 -10.48
CA THR A 101 2.79 -3.34 -10.86
C THR A 101 2.22 -4.02 -12.12
N ILE A 102 1.03 -4.62 -12.04
CA ILE A 102 0.39 -5.32 -13.16
C ILE A 102 -0.54 -4.38 -13.95
N VAL A 103 -1.34 -3.57 -13.27
CA VAL A 103 -2.29 -2.63 -13.90
C VAL A 103 -2.45 -1.39 -13.01
N SER A 104 -2.20 -0.21 -13.56
CA SER A 104 -2.63 1.07 -12.98
C SER A 104 -4.04 1.36 -13.49
N SER A 105 -5.08 1.00 -12.74
CA SER A 105 -6.44 1.44 -13.08
C SER A 105 -6.60 2.91 -12.69
N THR A 106 -6.23 3.79 -13.63
CA THR A 106 -6.52 5.22 -13.56
C THR A 106 -8.00 5.44 -13.84
N ASN A 107 -8.88 5.15 -12.89
CA ASN A 107 -10.27 5.63 -12.93
C ASN A 107 -10.91 5.48 -11.55
N VAL A 108 -10.85 6.54 -10.76
CA VAL A 108 -11.88 6.81 -9.76
C VAL A 108 -12.52 8.14 -10.12
N LYS A 109 -13.59 8.09 -10.92
CA LYS A 109 -14.52 9.21 -11.04
C LYS A 109 -15.20 9.35 -9.67
N PHE A 110 -14.95 10.45 -8.98
CA PHE A 110 -15.82 10.88 -7.90
C PHE A 110 -16.86 11.83 -8.51
N THR A 111 -18.13 11.50 -8.31
CA THR A 111 -19.22 12.46 -8.43
C THR A 111 -19.05 13.45 -7.29
N ILE A 112 -18.90 14.73 -7.61
CA ILE A 112 -19.07 15.80 -6.63
C ILE A 112 -20.58 15.98 -6.51
N GLU A 113 -21.16 15.61 -5.36
CA GLU A 113 -22.49 16.11 -5.02
C GLU A 113 -22.32 17.57 -4.58
N GLU A 114 -23.01 18.47 -5.28
CA GLU A 114 -23.09 19.93 -4.99
C GLU A 114 -23.83 20.22 -3.69
#